data_AF-A0A852ZK35-F1
#
_entry.id   AF-A0A852ZK35-F1
#
_cell.length_a   1.000
_cell.length_b   1.000
_cell.length_c   1.000
_cell.angle_alpha   90.00
_cell.angle_beta   90.00
_cell.angle_gamma   90.00
#
_symmetry.space_group_name_H-M   'P 1'
#
loop_
_entity.id
_entity.type
_entity.pdbx_description
1 polymer ?
#
loop_
_entity_poly.entity_id
_entity_poly.type
_entity_poly.pdbx_seq_one_letter_code
_entity_poly.pdbx_strand_id
1 'polypeptide(L)'
;MLTDHFGCDAALVAVSDADPRDPAVLHRIYALRGEVRRRDARPNDGRCGNVTSALAEEFGWQGQWGYLRLLDDTVSWVHCWNLLPDGTIVDATADQFQNLWLGDVVTVAPSSPMAANYLHAPKEWELRFERPPRAEDACTVRCVSGDEVHLRTPDLPERPWWSLARGVLEVITGWEVDDTLVDLAARVLRAKSATDEGMPSAELTHPLLIASIQHLGAQGTRPWIAPEFREPV
;
A
#
# COMPACT_ATOMS: atom_id res chain seq x y z
N MET A 1 7.63 -34.12 14.60
CA MET A 1 7.63 -34.90 13.35
C MET A 1 6.38 -34.55 12.60
N LEU A 2 6.53 -33.78 11.52
CA LEU A 2 5.71 -33.71 10.31
C LEU A 2 6.31 -32.56 9.49
N THR A 3 7.49 -32.84 8.95
CA THR A 3 8.08 -32.12 7.82
C THR A 3 7.60 -32.88 6.60
N ASP A 4 6.72 -32.27 5.80
CA ASP A 4 6.45 -32.77 4.46
C ASP A 4 6.56 -31.66 3.43
N HIS A 5 7.26 -32.06 2.37
CA HIS A 5 7.79 -31.32 1.26
C HIS A 5 6.71 -30.67 0.38
N PHE A 6 6.75 -29.34 0.28
CA PHE A 6 6.34 -28.65 -0.94
C PHE A 6 7.56 -28.47 -1.84
N GLY A 7 7.87 -29.52 -2.58
CA GLY A 7 8.73 -29.41 -3.76
C GLY A 7 7.91 -28.78 -4.88
N CYS A 8 7.84 -27.45 -4.92
CA CYS A 8 7.55 -26.75 -6.16
C CYS A 8 8.85 -26.72 -6.95
N ASP A 9 8.91 -27.47 -8.05
CA ASP A 9 9.85 -27.19 -9.14
C ASP A 9 9.55 -25.77 -9.64
N ALA A 10 10.18 -24.78 -9.03
CA ALA A 10 10.25 -23.44 -9.57
C ALA A 10 11.14 -23.53 -10.82
N ALA A 11 10.51 -23.73 -11.98
CA ALA A 11 11.15 -23.40 -13.23
C ALA A 11 11.67 -21.97 -13.08
N LEU A 12 12.99 -21.80 -13.11
CA LEU A 12 13.65 -20.51 -13.06
C LEU A 12 13.19 -19.73 -14.30
N VAL A 13 12.15 -18.91 -14.14
CA VAL A 13 11.77 -17.91 -15.14
C VAL A 13 12.97 -16.97 -15.26
N ALA A 14 13.60 -16.95 -16.43
CA ALA A 14 14.68 -16.04 -16.69
C ALA A 14 14.15 -14.60 -16.55
N VAL A 15 14.78 -13.80 -15.69
CA VAL A 15 14.39 -12.40 -15.51
C VAL A 15 14.66 -11.67 -16.82
N SER A 16 13.60 -11.10 -17.40
CA SER A 16 13.67 -10.37 -18.66
C SER A 16 14.06 -8.91 -18.42
N ASP A 17 15.03 -8.42 -19.19
CA ASP A 17 15.38 -7.00 -19.29
C ASP A 17 14.45 -6.24 -20.26
N ALA A 18 13.26 -6.79 -20.56
CA ALA A 18 12.27 -6.14 -21.41
C ALA A 18 11.92 -4.74 -20.89
N ASP A 19 12.08 -3.72 -21.73
CA ASP A 19 11.71 -2.35 -21.37
C ASP A 19 10.18 -2.23 -21.36
N PRO A 20 9.54 -1.92 -20.21
CA PRO A 20 8.09 -1.75 -20.13
C PRO A 20 7.55 -0.58 -20.99
N ARG A 21 8.44 0.29 -21.50
CA ARG A 21 8.11 1.39 -22.41
C ARG A 21 8.19 1.00 -23.88
N ASP A 22 8.76 -0.17 -24.19
CA ASP A 22 8.73 -0.71 -25.56
C ASP A 22 7.26 -0.96 -25.97
N PRO A 23 6.81 -0.49 -27.14
CA PRO A 23 5.42 -0.65 -27.56
C PRO A 23 4.90 -2.09 -27.58
N ALA A 24 5.74 -3.07 -27.93
CA ALA A 24 5.36 -4.47 -27.95
C ALA A 24 5.21 -5.04 -26.53
N VAL A 25 6.11 -4.68 -25.62
CA VAL A 25 6.04 -5.06 -24.20
C VAL A 25 4.80 -4.42 -23.55
N LEU A 26 4.59 -3.13 -23.78
CA LEU A 26 3.43 -2.40 -23.25
C LEU A 26 2.12 -3.00 -23.77
N HIS A 27 2.04 -3.36 -25.05
CA HIS A 27 0.88 -4.06 -25.61
C HIS A 27 0.64 -5.41 -24.91
N ARG A 28 1.71 -6.15 -24.61
CA ARG A 28 1.62 -7.42 -23.88
C ARG A 28 1.16 -7.22 -22.43
N ILE A 29 1.62 -6.18 -21.75
CA ILE A 29 1.13 -5.80 -20.40
C ILE A 29 -0.39 -5.58 -20.43
N TYR A 30 -0.88 -4.79 -21.39
CA TYR A 30 -2.33 -4.56 -21.54
C TYR A 30 -3.11 -5.85 -21.80
N ALA A 31 -2.59 -6.73 -22.65
CA ALA A 31 -3.22 -8.01 -22.94
C ALA A 31 -3.33 -8.89 -21.68
N LEU A 32 -2.23 -9.08 -20.95
CA LEU A 32 -2.20 -9.86 -19.71
C LEU A 32 -3.13 -9.30 -18.64
N ARG A 33 -3.09 -7.98 -18.42
CA ARG A 33 -3.99 -7.29 -17.50
C ARG A 33 -5.46 -7.55 -17.87
N GLY A 34 -5.79 -7.41 -19.16
CA GLY A 34 -7.15 -7.63 -19.64
C GLY A 34 -7.60 -9.08 -19.56
N GLU A 35 -6.70 -10.05 -19.76
CA GLU A 35 -6.98 -11.48 -19.52
C GLU A 35 -7.28 -11.76 -18.05
N VAL A 36 -6.44 -11.28 -17.13
CA VAL A 36 -6.63 -11.43 -15.68
C VAL A 36 -7.95 -10.84 -15.23
N ARG A 37 -8.23 -9.59 -15.59
CA ARG A 37 -9.46 -8.90 -15.17
C ARG A 37 -10.72 -9.56 -15.70
N ARG A 38 -10.72 -9.97 -16.98
CA ARG A 38 -11.87 -10.68 -17.60
C ARG A 38 -12.11 -12.05 -16.98
N ARG A 39 -11.05 -12.83 -16.71
CA ARG A 39 -11.16 -14.14 -16.03
C ARG A 39 -11.86 -14.02 -14.69
N ASP A 40 -11.57 -12.96 -13.97
CA ASP A 40 -12.06 -12.73 -12.62
C ASP A 40 -13.47 -12.10 -12.56
N ALA A 41 -13.97 -11.56 -13.68
CA ALA A 41 -15.29 -10.96 -13.85
C ALA A 41 -15.68 -9.91 -12.80
N ARG A 42 -14.71 -9.12 -12.30
CA ARG A 42 -14.94 -8.01 -11.37
C ARG A 42 -14.60 -6.67 -12.03
N PRO A 43 -15.61 -5.95 -12.56
CA PRO A 43 -15.36 -4.74 -13.34
C PRO A 43 -14.84 -3.56 -12.53
N ASN A 44 -15.06 -3.53 -11.21
CA ASN A 44 -14.68 -2.42 -10.33
C ASN A 44 -13.45 -2.74 -9.45
N ASP A 45 -12.65 -3.73 -9.83
CA ASP A 45 -11.47 -4.18 -9.07
C ASP A 45 -10.25 -4.19 -9.99
N GLY A 46 -9.19 -3.48 -9.59
CA GLY A 46 -7.95 -3.36 -10.37
C GLY A 46 -7.20 -4.69 -10.53
N ARG A 47 -7.44 -5.65 -9.61
CA ARG A 47 -6.76 -6.96 -9.54
C ARG A 47 -5.24 -6.85 -9.46
N CYS A 48 -4.71 -5.82 -8.80
CA CYS A 48 -3.28 -5.50 -8.75
C CYS A 48 -2.41 -6.72 -8.41
N GLY A 49 -2.77 -7.51 -7.40
CA GLY A 49 -2.05 -8.74 -7.04
C GLY A 49 -2.01 -9.78 -8.17
N ASN A 50 -3.15 -10.09 -8.79
CA ASN A 50 -3.22 -11.10 -9.86
C ASN A 50 -2.53 -10.64 -11.15
N VAL A 51 -2.64 -9.35 -11.47
CA VAL A 51 -1.95 -8.76 -12.63
C VAL A 51 -0.45 -8.79 -12.40
N THR A 52 0.01 -8.40 -11.21
CA THR A 52 1.43 -8.44 -10.83
C THR A 52 2.00 -9.85 -10.92
N SER A 53 1.28 -10.86 -10.45
CA SER A 53 1.70 -12.27 -10.57
C SER A 53 1.79 -12.72 -12.03
N ALA A 54 0.83 -12.36 -12.89
CA ALA A 54 0.87 -12.70 -14.31
C ALA A 54 2.07 -12.05 -15.03
N LEU A 55 2.41 -10.82 -14.67
CA LEU A 55 3.61 -10.14 -15.19
C LEU A 55 4.90 -10.77 -14.68
N ALA A 56 4.91 -11.24 -13.42
CA ALA A 56 6.04 -11.97 -12.87
C ALA A 56 6.25 -13.32 -13.58
N GLU A 57 5.18 -14.03 -13.92
CA GLU A 57 5.25 -15.28 -14.69
C GLU A 57 5.73 -15.06 -16.12
N GLU A 58 5.25 -14.01 -16.81
CA GLU A 58 5.61 -13.72 -18.19
C GLU A 58 7.04 -13.15 -18.32
N PHE A 59 7.39 -12.17 -17.49
CA PHE A 59 8.61 -11.38 -17.66
C PHE A 59 9.68 -11.66 -16.59
N GLY A 60 9.35 -12.41 -15.54
CA GLY A 60 10.25 -12.61 -14.40
C GLY A 60 10.41 -11.38 -13.51
N TRP A 61 9.58 -10.34 -13.67
CA TRP A 61 9.66 -9.13 -12.84
C TRP A 61 9.09 -9.37 -11.44
N GLN A 62 9.87 -9.04 -10.40
CA GLN A 62 9.50 -9.33 -9.02
C GLN A 62 8.23 -8.59 -8.60
N GLY A 63 7.20 -9.31 -8.16
CA GLY A 63 6.01 -8.70 -7.57
C GLY A 63 6.27 -8.16 -6.17
N GLN A 64 5.70 -6.99 -5.85
CA GLN A 64 5.93 -6.28 -4.61
C GLN A 64 4.62 -5.69 -4.07
N TRP A 65 4.23 -6.13 -2.87
CA TRP A 65 3.18 -5.49 -2.10
C TRP A 65 3.72 -4.29 -1.32
N GLY A 66 2.90 -3.27 -1.15
CA GLY A 66 3.23 -2.11 -0.36
C GLY A 66 2.12 -1.06 -0.27
N TYR A 67 2.50 0.13 0.18
CA TYR A 67 1.61 1.30 0.21
C TYR A 67 1.93 2.23 -0.95
N LEU A 68 0.90 2.89 -1.48
CA LEU A 68 1.02 3.90 -2.52
C LEU A 68 0.43 5.22 -2.02
N ARG A 69 1.24 6.29 -1.97
CA ARG A 69 0.74 7.65 -1.77
C ARG A 69 0.34 8.26 -3.12
N LEU A 70 -0.91 8.67 -3.22
CA LEU A 70 -1.50 9.27 -4.41
C LEU A 70 -1.17 10.76 -4.50
N LEU A 71 -1.51 11.39 -5.63
CA LEU A 71 -1.20 12.80 -5.89
C LEU A 71 -1.98 13.78 -5.00
N ASP A 72 -3.08 13.32 -4.38
CA ASP A 72 -3.88 14.09 -3.41
C ASP A 72 -3.50 13.76 -1.95
N ASP A 73 -2.34 13.14 -1.74
CA ASP A 73 -1.82 12.66 -0.44
C ASP A 73 -2.65 11.53 0.21
N THR A 74 -3.68 11.02 -0.47
CA THR A 74 -4.36 9.79 -0.03
C THR A 74 -3.39 8.62 -0.10
N VAL A 75 -3.46 7.72 0.88
CA VAL A 75 -2.67 6.48 0.87
C VAL A 75 -3.56 5.30 0.50
N SER A 76 -3.17 4.56 -0.55
CA SER A 76 -3.61 3.19 -0.76
C SER A 76 -2.79 2.27 0.13
N TRP A 77 -3.41 1.75 1.19
CA TRP A 77 -2.77 0.92 2.22
C TRP A 77 -2.52 -0.53 1.78
N VAL A 78 -2.97 -0.92 0.59
CA VAL A 78 -2.67 -2.22 0.01
C VAL A 78 -2.65 -2.05 -1.51
N HIS A 79 -1.46 -2.16 -2.10
CA HIS A 79 -1.29 -2.15 -3.54
C HIS A 79 -0.12 -3.05 -3.95
N CYS A 80 -0.13 -3.50 -5.20
CA CYS A 80 0.88 -4.42 -5.73
C CYS A 80 1.38 -3.93 -7.09
N TRP A 81 2.68 -3.99 -7.30
CA TRP A 81 3.37 -3.62 -8.54
C TRP A 81 4.56 -4.55 -8.79
N ASN A 82 5.16 -4.48 -9.97
CA ASN A 82 6.39 -5.21 -10.27
C ASN A 82 7.63 -4.31 -10.13
N LEU A 83 8.77 -4.92 -9.81
CA LEU A 83 10.09 -4.32 -9.83
C LEU A 83 10.97 -5.02 -10.87
N LEU A 84 11.63 -4.23 -11.70
CA LEU A 84 12.72 -4.69 -12.57
C LEU A 84 14.02 -4.82 -11.74
N PRO A 85 15.04 -5.54 -12.28
CA PRO A 85 16.34 -5.70 -11.60
C PRO A 85 17.05 -4.39 -11.24
N ASP A 86 16.84 -3.34 -12.04
CA ASP A 86 17.40 -2.01 -11.80
C ASP A 86 16.63 -1.20 -10.74
N GLY A 87 15.55 -1.76 -10.19
CA GLY A 87 14.64 -1.12 -9.24
C GLY A 87 13.53 -0.29 -9.89
N THR A 88 13.40 -0.29 -11.22
CA THR A 88 12.30 0.40 -11.91
C THR A 88 10.97 -0.23 -11.50
N ILE A 89 10.03 0.61 -11.09
CA ILE A 89 8.68 0.22 -10.72
C ILE A 89 7.82 0.14 -11.98
N VAL A 90 7.05 -0.94 -12.12
CA VAL A 90 6.00 -1.10 -13.12
C VAL A 90 4.67 -1.35 -12.41
N ASP A 91 3.82 -0.33 -12.42
CA ASP A 91 2.45 -0.41 -11.92
C ASP A 91 1.48 -0.51 -13.10
N ALA A 92 1.16 -1.75 -13.47
CA ALA A 92 0.24 -2.05 -14.57
C ALA A 92 -1.24 -1.82 -14.20
N THR A 93 -1.54 -1.47 -12.95
CA THR A 93 -2.90 -1.26 -12.45
C THR A 93 -3.11 0.13 -11.87
N ALA A 94 -2.25 1.07 -12.25
CA ALA A 94 -2.34 2.47 -11.87
C ALA A 94 -3.68 3.11 -12.30
N ASP A 95 -4.26 2.63 -13.39
CA ASP A 95 -5.57 3.08 -13.90
C ASP A 95 -6.72 2.98 -12.89
N GLN A 96 -6.61 2.11 -11.88
CA GLN A 96 -7.61 1.98 -10.82
C GLN A 96 -7.73 3.25 -9.95
N PHE A 97 -6.69 4.07 -9.94
CA PHE A 97 -6.65 5.34 -9.20
C PHE A 97 -7.04 6.54 -10.07
N GLN A 98 -7.40 6.31 -11.34
CA GLN A 98 -7.89 7.36 -12.25
C GLN A 98 -6.93 8.56 -12.32
N ASN A 99 -7.45 9.77 -12.14
CA ASN A 99 -6.69 11.03 -12.13
C ASN A 99 -5.94 11.28 -10.82
N LEU A 100 -6.07 10.42 -9.81
CA LEU A 100 -5.31 10.51 -8.56
C LEU A 100 -3.92 9.91 -8.71
N TRP A 101 -3.63 9.27 -9.86
CA TRP A 101 -2.32 8.71 -10.15
C TRP A 101 -1.87 8.92 -11.60
N LEU A 102 -0.61 8.54 -11.88
CA LEU A 102 0.18 8.99 -13.03
C LEU A 102 -0.25 8.42 -14.40
N GLY A 103 -1.39 7.73 -14.50
CA GLY A 103 -1.94 7.24 -15.76
C GLY A 103 -2.43 5.80 -15.70
N ASP A 104 -2.37 5.12 -16.85
CA ASP A 104 -2.96 3.79 -17.05
C ASP A 104 -2.01 2.66 -16.61
N VAL A 105 -0.87 2.54 -17.30
CA VAL A 105 0.29 1.76 -16.90
C VAL A 105 1.41 2.75 -16.58
N VAL A 106 1.97 2.65 -15.38
CA VAL A 106 2.96 3.60 -14.88
C VAL A 106 4.31 2.91 -14.74
N THR A 107 5.35 3.55 -15.27
CA THR A 107 6.74 3.12 -15.08
C THR A 107 7.52 4.22 -14.38
N VAL A 108 8.12 3.92 -13.22
CA VAL A 108 8.86 4.90 -12.42
C VAL A 108 10.29 4.43 -12.24
N ALA A 109 11.25 5.20 -12.76
CA ALA A 109 12.67 4.94 -12.54
C ALA A 109 13.04 5.14 -11.06
N PRO A 110 14.02 4.40 -10.51
CA PRO A 110 14.43 4.53 -9.10
C PRO A 110 14.88 5.94 -8.71
N SER A 111 15.47 6.66 -9.67
CA SER A 111 15.94 8.04 -9.48
C SER A 111 14.82 9.08 -9.57
N SER A 112 13.60 8.68 -9.92
CA SER A 112 12.46 9.60 -10.01
C SER A 112 11.97 9.96 -8.60
N PRO A 113 11.68 11.25 -8.33
CA PRO A 113 11.01 11.64 -7.08
C PRO A 113 9.68 10.90 -6.85
N MET A 114 9.03 10.44 -7.94
CA MET A 114 7.78 9.67 -7.85
C MET A 114 7.98 8.30 -7.20
N ALA A 115 9.20 7.75 -7.19
CA ALA A 115 9.47 6.47 -6.54
C ALA A 115 9.20 6.55 -5.02
N ALA A 116 9.37 7.73 -4.40
CA ALA A 116 9.12 7.94 -2.97
C ALA A 116 7.64 7.79 -2.55
N ASN A 117 6.72 7.74 -3.51
CA ASN A 117 5.31 7.45 -3.26
C ASN A 117 5.01 5.95 -3.14
N TYR A 118 5.96 5.08 -3.48
CA TYR A 118 5.83 3.64 -3.32
C TYR A 118 6.63 3.21 -2.10
N LEU A 119 5.93 2.77 -1.05
CA LEU A 119 6.56 2.16 0.10
C LEU A 119 6.53 0.64 -0.04
N HIS A 120 7.66 0.06 -0.45
CA HIS A 120 7.81 -1.38 -0.63
C HIS A 120 7.85 -2.10 0.72
N ALA A 121 7.17 -3.24 0.83
CA ALA A 121 7.24 -4.15 1.98
C ALA A 121 7.25 -3.39 3.33
N PRO A 122 6.18 -2.61 3.63
CA PRO A 122 6.14 -1.78 4.82
C PRO A 122 6.43 -2.62 6.06
N LYS A 123 7.31 -2.10 6.92
CA LYS A 123 7.72 -2.78 8.14
C LYS A 123 6.49 -3.05 9.02
N GLU A 124 6.45 -4.24 9.61
CA GLU A 124 5.53 -4.50 10.70
C GLU A 124 6.05 -3.82 11.96
N TRP A 125 5.18 -3.05 12.62
CA TRP A 125 5.48 -2.36 13.85
C TRP A 125 4.59 -2.88 14.97
N GLU A 126 5.17 -3.19 16.11
CA GLU A 126 4.44 -3.41 17.35
C GLU A 126 4.27 -2.07 18.07
N LEU A 127 3.03 -1.64 18.27
CA LEU A 127 2.66 -0.39 18.92
C LEU A 127 2.32 -0.68 20.39
N ARG A 128 3.09 -0.12 21.31
CA ARG A 128 2.88 -0.28 22.76
C ARG A 128 2.51 1.04 23.40
N PHE A 129 1.51 1.02 24.27
CA PHE A 129 1.02 2.20 24.97
C PHE A 129 1.66 2.28 26.35
N GLU A 130 2.38 3.36 26.62
CA GLU A 130 3.02 3.62 27.90
C GLU A 130 2.34 4.81 28.57
N ARG A 131 1.76 4.59 29.77
CA ARG A 131 1.20 5.66 30.60
C ARG A 131 2.22 6.05 31.67
N PRO A 132 2.60 7.33 31.78
CA PRO A 132 3.45 7.80 32.86
C PRO A 132 2.69 7.70 34.19
N PRO A 133 3.36 7.38 35.31
CA PRO A 133 2.70 7.11 36.60
C PRO A 133 1.91 8.28 37.22
N ARG A 134 2.02 9.49 36.66
CA ARG A 134 1.53 10.75 37.27
C ARG A 134 0.72 11.63 36.34
N ALA A 135 0.46 11.22 35.10
CA ALA A 135 -0.37 12.00 34.19
C ALA A 135 -1.40 11.07 33.55
N GLU A 136 -2.64 11.15 34.07
CA GLU A 136 -3.75 10.27 33.67
C GLU A 136 -4.08 10.40 32.18
N ASP A 137 -3.76 11.53 31.55
CA ASP A 137 -4.07 11.83 30.15
C ASP A 137 -2.86 11.78 29.19
N ALA A 138 -1.64 11.63 29.71
CA ALA A 138 -0.46 11.55 28.85
C ALA A 138 -0.25 10.09 28.41
N CYS A 139 -0.23 9.83 27.11
CA CYS A 139 0.13 8.52 26.58
C CYS A 139 1.36 8.67 25.69
N THR A 140 2.32 7.77 25.83
CA THR A 140 3.42 7.62 24.87
C THR A 140 3.16 6.36 24.06
N VAL A 141 3.34 6.43 22.74
CA VAL A 141 3.31 5.24 21.88
C VAL A 141 4.74 4.87 21.53
N ARG A 142 5.13 3.65 21.90
CA ARG A 142 6.40 3.04 21.51
C ARG A 142 6.16 2.14 20.30
N CYS A 143 6.71 2.51 19.15
CA CYS A 143 6.70 1.70 17.93
C CYS A 143 7.98 0.86 17.88
N VAL A 144 7.86 -0.46 17.75
CA VAL A 144 9.00 -1.40 17.73
C VAL A 144 8.98 -2.25 16.47
N SER A 145 10.10 -2.32 15.75
CA SER A 145 10.28 -3.24 14.62
C SER A 145 11.70 -3.81 14.63
N GLY A 146 11.86 -5.07 15.04
CA GLY A 146 13.18 -5.65 15.31
C GLY A 146 13.94 -4.87 16.38
N ASP A 147 15.14 -4.38 16.04
CA ASP A 147 15.98 -3.54 16.91
C ASP A 147 15.63 -2.04 16.85
N GLU A 148 14.72 -1.64 15.95
CA GLU A 148 14.32 -0.26 15.77
C GLU A 148 13.20 0.12 16.73
N VAL A 149 13.38 1.24 17.44
CA VAL A 149 12.43 1.73 18.44
C VAL A 149 12.22 3.22 18.26
N HIS A 150 10.96 3.63 18.08
CA HIS A 150 10.55 5.03 18.06
C HIS A 150 9.59 5.31 19.21
N LEU A 151 9.83 6.41 19.93
CA LEU A 151 8.95 6.89 20.97
C LEU A 151 8.19 8.12 20.45
N ARG A 152 6.87 8.09 20.53
CA ARG A 152 5.98 9.18 20.17
C ARG A 152 5.26 9.68 21.41
N THR A 153 5.49 10.94 21.74
CA THR A 153 4.78 11.69 22.77
C THR A 153 3.92 12.75 22.09
N PRO A 154 2.76 13.13 22.65
CA PRO A 154 1.96 14.21 22.09
C PRO A 154 2.74 15.52 22.13
N ASP A 155 2.83 16.20 20.99
CA ASP A 155 3.39 17.56 20.87
C ASP A 155 2.31 18.65 20.95
N LEU A 156 1.05 18.28 20.72
CA LEU A 156 -0.15 19.11 20.85
C LEU A 156 -1.00 18.66 22.05
N PRO A 157 -0.87 19.30 23.23
CA PRO A 157 -1.59 18.91 24.46
C PRO A 157 -3.12 18.97 24.33
N GLU A 158 -3.65 19.84 23.46
CA GLU A 158 -5.08 20.01 23.22
C GLU A 158 -5.70 18.91 22.34
N ARG A 159 -4.87 18.20 21.56
CA ARG A 159 -5.28 17.07 20.71
C ARG A 159 -4.26 15.93 20.80
N PRO A 160 -4.07 15.31 21.97
CA PRO A 160 -2.92 14.44 22.21
C PRO A 160 -2.94 13.16 21.37
N TRP A 161 -4.12 12.58 21.14
CA TRP A 161 -4.27 11.40 20.30
C TRP A 161 -4.04 11.68 18.82
N TRP A 162 -4.36 12.90 18.38
CA TRP A 162 -4.17 13.31 16.99
C TRP A 162 -2.69 13.49 16.69
N SER A 163 -1.95 14.18 17.56
CA SER A 163 -0.50 14.34 17.41
C SER A 163 0.23 13.01 17.50
N LEU A 164 -0.15 12.15 18.44
CA LEU A 164 0.36 10.78 18.51
C LEU A 164 0.10 10.01 17.23
N ALA A 165 -1.13 10.03 16.71
CA ALA A 165 -1.48 9.34 15.48
C ALA A 165 -0.66 9.83 14.30
N ARG A 166 -0.48 11.15 14.15
CA ARG A 166 0.37 11.73 13.11
C ARG A 166 1.81 11.21 13.21
N GLY A 167 2.40 11.25 14.41
CA GLY A 167 3.77 10.76 14.62
C GLY A 167 3.90 9.24 14.44
N VAL A 168 2.88 8.45 14.76
CA VAL A 168 2.85 7.00 14.53
C VAL A 168 2.74 6.68 13.04
N LEU A 169 1.86 7.37 12.32
CA LEU A 169 1.72 7.20 10.87
C LEU A 169 3.01 7.58 10.14
N GLU A 170 3.67 8.66 10.54
CA GLU A 170 4.98 9.04 10.01
C GLU A 170 6.05 7.96 10.26
N VAL A 171 6.05 7.28 11.41
CA VAL A 171 6.96 6.14 11.64
C VAL A 171 6.66 4.96 10.71
N ILE A 172 5.38 4.68 10.50
CA ILE A 172 4.94 3.55 9.68
C ILE A 172 5.22 3.80 8.20
N THR A 173 5.01 5.02 7.72
CA THR A 173 5.01 5.34 6.28
C THR A 173 6.21 6.17 5.82
N GLY A 174 6.83 6.94 6.72
CA GLY A 174 7.78 8.00 6.36
C GLY A 174 7.13 9.21 5.67
N TRP A 175 5.79 9.29 5.66
CA TRP A 175 5.04 10.35 5.00
C TRP A 175 4.30 11.24 6.01
N GLU A 176 4.10 12.49 5.62
CA GLU A 176 3.02 13.29 6.16
C GLU A 176 1.70 12.78 5.55
N VAL A 177 0.70 12.57 6.40
CA VAL A 177 -0.59 11.95 6.03
C VAL A 177 -1.71 12.94 6.31
N ASP A 178 -2.73 12.95 5.43
CA ASP A 178 -3.92 13.80 5.57
C ASP A 178 -4.63 13.68 6.93
N ASP A 179 -5.18 14.80 7.38
CA ASP A 179 -5.85 14.96 8.69
C ASP A 179 -7.00 13.98 8.91
N THR A 180 -7.71 13.58 7.85
CA THR A 180 -8.81 12.62 7.95
C THR A 180 -8.31 11.25 8.38
N LEU A 181 -7.17 10.80 7.81
CA LEU A 181 -6.53 9.54 8.18
C LEU A 181 -5.91 9.64 9.57
N VAL A 182 -5.33 10.79 9.92
CA VAL A 182 -4.81 11.05 11.27
C VAL A 182 -5.93 10.98 12.31
N ASP A 183 -7.09 11.59 12.05
CA ASP A 183 -8.25 11.55 12.95
C ASP A 183 -8.77 10.11 13.14
N LEU A 184 -8.80 9.31 12.07
CA LEU A 184 -9.19 7.90 12.16
C LEU A 184 -8.19 7.09 12.97
N ALA A 185 -6.90 7.23 12.69
CA ALA A 185 -5.83 6.58 13.44
C ALA A 185 -5.86 6.98 14.93
N ALA A 186 -6.12 8.25 15.24
CA ALA A 186 -6.24 8.76 16.61
C ALA A 186 -7.37 8.06 17.38
N ARG A 187 -8.51 7.79 16.74
CA ARG A 187 -9.62 7.05 17.36
C ARG A 187 -9.24 5.60 17.64
N VAL A 188 -8.54 4.95 16.71
CA VAL A 188 -8.08 3.55 16.85
C VAL A 188 -7.05 3.44 17.99
N LEU A 189 -6.03 4.29 17.98
CA LEU A 189 -5.00 4.33 19.03
C LEU A 189 -5.61 4.61 20.40
N ARG A 190 -6.51 5.59 20.50
CA ARG A 190 -7.22 5.88 21.75
C ARG A 190 -8.01 4.68 22.25
N ALA A 191 -8.77 4.03 21.38
CA ALA A 191 -9.56 2.85 21.74
C ALA A 191 -8.68 1.68 22.21
N LYS A 192 -7.58 1.41 21.50
CA LYS A 192 -6.63 0.34 21.84
C LYS A 192 -5.83 0.62 23.10
N SER A 193 -5.50 1.88 23.37
CA SER A 193 -4.81 2.24 24.60
C SER A 193 -5.59 1.90 25.89
N ALA A 194 -6.91 1.70 25.80
CA ALA A 194 -7.76 1.36 26.94
C ALA A 194 -7.73 -0.13 27.31
N THR A 195 -7.17 -1.00 26.45
CA THR A 195 -7.10 -2.45 26.70
C THR A 195 -5.77 -2.89 27.31
N ASP A 196 -4.81 -1.97 27.49
CA ASP A 196 -3.43 -2.23 27.96
C ASP A 196 -2.66 -3.30 27.15
N GLU A 197 -3.18 -3.67 25.97
CA GLU A 197 -2.55 -4.57 25.02
C GLU A 197 -1.79 -3.76 23.97
N GLY A 198 -0.64 -4.27 23.54
CA GLY A 198 0.00 -3.78 22.32
C GLY A 198 -0.87 -4.10 21.10
N MET A 199 -0.56 -3.46 19.97
CA MET A 199 -1.20 -3.79 18.70
C MET A 199 -0.18 -3.79 17.56
N PRO A 200 -0.27 -4.74 16.60
CA PRO A 200 0.50 -4.65 15.38
C PRO A 200 0.00 -3.50 14.51
N SER A 201 0.87 -2.90 13.71
CA SER A 201 0.51 -1.84 12.75
C SER A 201 -0.56 -2.31 11.77
N ALA A 202 -0.62 -3.61 11.45
CA ALA A 202 -1.66 -4.21 10.62
C ALA A 202 -3.08 -3.91 11.12
N GLU A 203 -3.29 -3.92 12.45
CA GLU A 203 -4.59 -3.58 13.05
C GLU A 203 -4.93 -2.09 12.91
N LEU A 204 -3.92 -1.21 12.88
CA LEU A 204 -4.11 0.21 12.61
C LEU A 204 -4.40 0.45 11.12
N THR A 205 -3.74 -0.28 10.22
CA THR A 205 -3.87 -0.09 8.77
C THR A 205 -5.20 -0.61 8.21
N HIS A 206 -5.84 -1.58 8.85
CA HIS A 206 -7.12 -2.13 8.40
C HIS A 206 -8.25 -1.07 8.29
N PRO A 207 -8.56 -0.27 9.33
CA PRO A 207 -9.55 0.80 9.20
C PRO A 207 -9.10 1.90 8.22
N LEU A 208 -7.80 2.17 8.09
CA LEU A 208 -7.28 3.15 7.14
C LEU A 208 -7.45 2.69 5.69
N LEU A 209 -7.28 1.39 5.41
CA LEU A 209 -7.58 0.77 4.12
C LEU A 209 -9.07 0.93 3.75
N ILE A 210 -9.97 0.70 4.71
CA ILE A 210 -11.40 0.88 4.47
C ILE A 210 -11.71 2.34 4.11
N ALA A 211 -11.14 3.29 4.85
CA ALA A 211 -11.29 4.71 4.58
C ALA A 211 -10.74 5.11 3.20
N SER A 212 -9.57 4.59 2.81
CA SER A 212 -9.00 4.88 1.48
C SER A 212 -9.86 4.33 0.35
N ILE A 213 -10.41 3.11 0.50
CA ILE A 213 -11.34 2.54 -0.49
C ILE A 213 -12.61 3.40 -0.62
N GLN A 214 -13.15 3.87 0.50
CA GLN A 214 -14.33 4.75 0.51
C GLN A 214 -14.03 6.10 -0.16
N HIS A 215 -12.87 6.70 0.12
CA HIS A 215 -12.43 7.93 -0.54
C HIS A 215 -12.31 7.73 -2.05
N LEU A 216 -11.60 6.70 -2.49
CA LEU A 216 -11.44 6.38 -3.92
C LEU A 216 -12.80 6.14 -4.61
N GLY A 217 -13.75 5.50 -3.93
CA GLY A 217 -15.10 5.31 -4.43
C GLY A 217 -15.93 6.60 -4.52
N ALA A 218 -15.63 7.61 -3.70
CA ALA A 218 -16.36 8.87 -3.63
C ALA A 218 -15.87 9.95 -4.62
N GLN A 219 -14.66 9.82 -5.17
CA GLN A 219 -14.05 10.82 -6.06
C GLN A 219 -14.72 10.91 -7.45
N GLY A 220 -15.64 10.00 -7.80
CA GLY A 220 -16.35 9.99 -9.09
C GLY A 220 -17.87 10.10 -8.95
N THR A 221 -18.53 10.64 -9.98
CA THR A 221 -20.01 10.54 -10.12
C THR A 221 -20.45 9.10 -10.44
N ARG A 222 -19.50 8.23 -10.81
CA ARG A 222 -19.70 6.82 -11.15
C ARG A 222 -18.57 5.98 -10.55
N PRO A 223 -18.85 4.74 -10.12
CA PRO A 223 -17.80 3.78 -9.76
C PRO A 223 -16.80 3.63 -10.89
N TRP A 224 -15.52 3.51 -10.55
CA TRP A 224 -14.50 3.15 -11.52
C TRP A 224 -14.81 1.77 -12.11
N ILE A 225 -14.75 1.69 -13.44
CA ILE A 225 -14.87 0.44 -14.20
C ILE A 225 -13.58 0.27 -14.98
N ALA A 226 -12.95 -0.90 -14.86
CA ALA A 226 -11.76 -1.24 -15.60
C ALA A 226 -11.99 -1.09 -17.12
N PRO A 227 -11.04 -0.51 -17.88
CA PRO A 227 -11.22 -0.21 -19.30
C PRO A 227 -11.70 -1.39 -20.14
N GLU A 228 -11.31 -2.61 -19.76
CA GLU A 228 -11.61 -3.85 -20.49
C GLU A 228 -13.10 -4.27 -20.43
N PHE A 229 -13.90 -3.64 -19.55
CA PHE A 229 -15.34 -3.86 -19.44
C PHE A 229 -16.18 -2.68 -19.95
N ARG A 230 -15.54 -1.60 -20.41
CA ARG A 230 -16.26 -0.43 -20.95
C ARG A 230 -16.79 -0.76 -22.35
N GLU A 231 -17.96 -0.24 -22.70
CA GLU A 231 -18.45 -0.31 -24.07
C GLU A 231 -17.47 0.40 -25.01
N PRO A 232 -17.22 -0.12 -26.23
CA PRO A 232 -16.46 0.60 -27.23
C PRO A 232 -17.12 1.95 -27.51
N VAL A 233 -16.32 3.03 -27.44
CA VAL A 233 -16.75 4.40 -27.79
C VAL A 233 -16.74 4.57 -29.30
#